data_AF-A0A7S1BW49-F1
#
_entry.id   AF-A0A7S1BW49-F1
#
_cell.length_a   1.000
_cell.length_b   1.000
_cell.length_c   1.000
_cell.angle_alpha   90.00
_cell.angle_beta   90.00
_cell.angle_gamma   90.00
#
_symmetry.space_group_name_H-M   'P 1'
#
loop_
_entity.id
_entity.type
_entity.pdbx_description
1 polymer ?
#
loop_
_entity_poly.entity_id
_entity_poly.type
_entity_poly.pdbx_seq_one_letter_code
_entity_poly.pdbx_strand_id
1 'polypeptide(L)'
;MVVDLQACKNNGILLLDNFLESIENNHERENLVFERLSTFFLDYVNDPSGEGNFLSSSPLRKSNFDLLTLLATQESIHRVIQDYKEEGSAMEPTRDWFKQFYFARLESHFDGLVLHGRADAFFDELISTPPVNVRRNRLLSKIDPINIAKQIISKRGEVVDGWLEVVESIGEEHAPIRRSLLEKQMGL
;
A
#
# COMPACT_ATOMS: atom_id res chain seq x y z
N MET A 1 -5.12 -14.50 4.90
CA MET A 1 -5.86 -13.23 4.80
C MET A 1 -5.69 -12.36 6.04
N VAL A 2 -6.24 -12.69 7.23
CA VAL A 2 -6.03 -11.87 8.46
C VAL A 2 -4.54 -11.68 8.75
N VAL A 3 -3.75 -12.76 8.74
CA VAL A 3 -2.29 -12.70 8.94
C VAL A 3 -1.58 -11.88 7.86
N ASP A 4 -2.07 -11.92 6.62
CA ASP A 4 -1.46 -11.18 5.50
C ASP A 4 -1.82 -9.69 5.56
N LEU A 5 -3.04 -9.34 5.98
CA LEU A 5 -3.46 -7.96 6.26
C LEU A 5 -2.71 -7.39 7.46
N GLN A 6 -2.53 -8.16 8.53
CA GLN A 6 -1.71 -7.76 9.66
C GLN A 6 -0.25 -7.53 9.23
N ALA A 7 0.26 -8.37 8.32
CA ALA A 7 1.57 -8.16 7.73
C ALA A 7 1.62 -6.88 6.87
N CYS A 8 0.57 -6.57 6.09
CA CYS A 8 0.50 -5.33 5.30
C CYS A 8 0.49 -4.10 6.21
N LYS A 9 -0.24 -4.14 7.34
CA LYS A 9 -0.27 -3.07 8.34
C LYS A 9 1.11 -2.81 8.92
N ASN A 10 1.75 -3.86 9.43
CA ASN A 10 3.07 -3.75 10.07
C ASN A 10 4.14 -3.34 9.06
N ASN A 11 4.04 -3.80 7.81
CA ASN A 11 4.89 -3.37 6.72
C ASN A 11 4.70 -1.88 6.40
N GLY A 12 3.46 -1.36 6.42
CA GLY A 12 3.20 0.07 6.24
C GLY A 12 3.92 0.96 7.28
N ILE A 13 3.92 0.54 8.55
CA ILE A 13 4.60 1.24 9.65
C ILE A 13 6.12 1.20 9.46
N LEU A 14 6.68 0.01 9.24
CA LEU A 14 8.12 -0.16 9.02
C LEU A 14 8.60 0.56 7.76
N LEU A 15 7.80 0.59 6.71
CA LEU A 15 8.11 1.35 5.50
C LEU A 15 8.13 2.84 5.77
N LEU A 16 7.22 3.36 6.61
CA LEU A 16 7.24 4.77 6.98
C LEU A 16 8.49 5.11 7.81
N ASP A 17 8.84 4.28 8.79
CA ASP A 17 10.02 4.49 9.63
C ASP A 17 11.32 4.42 8.81
N ASN A 18 11.48 3.40 7.96
CA ASN A 18 12.62 3.27 7.07
C ASN A 18 12.67 4.40 6.02
N PHE A 19 11.51 4.84 5.54
CA PHE A 19 11.42 5.96 4.59
C PHE A 19 11.86 7.27 5.24
N LEU A 20 11.46 7.52 6.49
CA LEU A 20 11.89 8.70 7.25
C LEU A 20 13.40 8.64 7.56
N GLU A 21 13.89 7.48 8.00
CA GLU A 21 15.31 7.27 8.29
C GLU A 21 16.19 7.41 7.03
N SER A 22 15.72 6.93 5.88
CA SER A 22 16.41 7.07 4.58
C SER A 22 16.48 8.55 4.13
N ILE A 23 15.42 9.32 4.36
CA ILE A 23 15.40 10.76 4.06
C ILE A 23 16.33 11.54 4.99
N GLU A 24 16.39 11.19 6.28
CA GLU A 24 17.22 11.87 7.27
C GLU A 24 18.72 11.61 7.10
N ASN A 25 19.10 10.40 6.67
CA ASN A 25 20.50 10.00 6.59
C ASN A 25 21.25 10.50 5.35
N ASN A 26 20.59 11.13 4.37
CA ASN A 26 21.20 11.85 3.23
C ASN A 26 22.31 11.08 2.47
N HIS A 27 22.40 9.76 2.63
CA HIS A 27 23.35 8.90 1.96
C HIS A 27 22.70 8.38 0.69
N GLU A 28 23.36 8.69 -0.43
CA GLU A 28 23.22 8.16 -1.78
C GLU A 28 21.82 7.61 -2.14
N ARG A 29 21.23 8.25 -3.15
CA ARG A 29 20.09 7.74 -3.96
C ARG A 29 20.35 6.37 -4.62
N GLU A 30 21.28 5.59 -4.11
CA GLU A 30 21.57 4.23 -4.53
C GLU A 30 20.72 3.28 -3.69
N ASN A 31 19.59 2.91 -4.28
CA ASN A 31 18.71 1.84 -3.87
C ASN A 31 18.00 2.09 -2.52
N LEU A 32 16.92 2.88 -2.57
CA LEU A 32 15.76 2.57 -1.72
C LEU A 32 15.32 1.15 -2.10
N VAL A 33 15.90 0.13 -1.45
CA VAL A 33 15.54 -1.27 -1.67
C VAL A 33 14.21 -1.53 -0.94
N PHE A 34 13.16 -0.84 -1.38
CA PHE A 34 11.79 -1.05 -0.93
C PHE A 34 11.33 -2.47 -1.29
N GLU A 35 11.77 -2.98 -2.46
CA GLU A 35 11.46 -4.31 -3.01
C GLU A 35 11.86 -5.50 -2.13
N ARG A 36 12.82 -5.34 -1.21
CA ARG A 36 13.27 -6.45 -0.36
C ARG A 36 12.58 -6.48 0.99
N LEU A 37 12.17 -5.34 1.53
CA LEU A 37 11.60 -5.31 2.88
C LEU A 37 10.23 -5.98 2.95
N SER A 38 9.40 -5.84 1.92
CA SER A 38 8.09 -6.49 1.83
C SER A 38 8.19 -8.03 1.79
N THR A 39 9.12 -8.58 1.01
CA THR A 39 9.38 -10.02 0.95
C THR A 39 10.14 -10.57 2.16
N PHE A 40 11.15 -9.86 2.69
CA PHE A 40 11.83 -10.23 3.93
C PHE A 40 10.90 -10.18 5.14
N PHE A 41 9.97 -9.23 5.18
CA PHE A 41 9.02 -9.11 6.28
C PHE A 41 8.04 -10.27 6.34
N LEU A 42 7.54 -10.73 5.19
CA LEU A 42 6.74 -11.96 5.10
C LEU A 42 7.49 -13.18 5.64
N ASP A 43 8.80 -13.28 5.37
CA ASP A 43 9.62 -14.38 5.86
C ASP A 43 9.95 -14.21 7.38
N TYR A 44 10.11 -12.98 7.88
CA TYR A 44 10.37 -12.66 9.30
C TYR A 44 9.15 -12.83 10.22
N VAL A 45 7.96 -12.41 9.79
CA VAL A 45 6.70 -12.58 10.55
C VAL A 45 6.39 -14.06 10.82
N ASN A 46 6.88 -14.97 9.97
CA ASN A 46 6.64 -16.41 10.12
C ASN A 46 7.67 -17.12 11.02
N ASP A 47 8.86 -16.55 11.24
CA ASP A 47 9.89 -17.11 12.14
C ASP A 47 10.75 -15.99 12.77
N PRO A 48 10.33 -15.43 13.91
CA PRO A 48 11.09 -14.37 14.59
C PRO A 48 12.36 -14.88 15.30
N SER A 49 12.56 -16.19 15.40
CA SER A 49 13.71 -16.80 16.10
C SER A 49 14.94 -17.02 15.22
N GLY A 50 14.81 -16.93 13.88
CA GLY A 50 15.93 -17.14 12.96
C GLY A 50 16.51 -18.57 12.97
N GLU A 51 15.92 -19.48 13.75
CA GLU A 51 16.28 -20.89 13.83
C GLU A 51 15.58 -21.69 12.72
N GLY A 52 15.95 -21.37 11.47
CA GLY A 52 16.10 -22.37 10.42
C GLY A 52 14.94 -23.31 10.12
N ASN A 53 13.67 -22.88 10.20
CA ASN A 53 12.61 -23.55 9.46
C ASN A 53 12.35 -22.80 8.16
N PHE A 54 12.90 -23.33 7.06
CA PHE A 54 12.66 -22.96 5.67
C PHE A 54 11.20 -23.19 5.22
N LEU A 55 10.20 -22.81 6.02
CA LEU A 55 8.86 -22.54 5.52
C LEU A 55 8.88 -21.14 4.87
N SER A 56 9.70 -21.00 3.82
CA SER A 56 9.62 -19.91 2.86
C SER A 56 8.14 -19.63 2.58
N SER A 57 7.69 -18.40 2.80
CA SER A 57 6.28 -18.08 2.57
C SER A 57 5.89 -18.53 1.16
N SER A 58 4.80 -19.33 1.06
CA SER A 58 4.49 -20.02 -0.19
C SER A 58 4.36 -19.01 -1.34
N PRO A 59 4.71 -19.37 -2.59
CA PRO A 59 4.59 -18.45 -3.73
C PRO A 59 3.20 -17.81 -3.85
N LEU A 60 2.15 -18.56 -3.50
CA LEU A 60 0.78 -18.08 -3.43
C LEU A 60 0.58 -17.01 -2.35
N ARG A 61 1.22 -17.17 -1.19
CA ARG A 61 1.16 -16.19 -0.10
C ARG A 61 1.91 -14.91 -0.44
N LYS A 62 3.09 -15.02 -1.07
CA LYS A 62 3.84 -13.87 -1.60
C LYS A 62 3.02 -13.10 -2.64
N SER A 63 2.39 -13.81 -3.58
CA SER A 63 1.51 -13.21 -4.59
C SER A 63 0.28 -12.54 -3.99
N ASN A 64 -0.37 -13.17 -2.99
CA ASN A 64 -1.55 -12.60 -2.34
C ASN A 64 -1.20 -11.35 -1.53
N PHE A 65 -0.08 -11.37 -0.81
CA PHE A 65 0.40 -10.21 -0.06
C PHE A 65 0.76 -9.03 -0.96
N ASP A 66 1.46 -9.31 -2.05
CA ASP A 66 1.83 -8.31 -3.06
C ASP A 66 0.58 -7.67 -3.68
N LEU A 67 -0.42 -8.49 -4.04
CA LEU A 67 -1.72 -8.00 -4.50
C LEU A 67 -2.44 -7.15 -3.43
N LEU A 68 -2.49 -7.59 -2.18
CA LEU A 68 -3.11 -6.83 -1.09
C LEU A 68 -2.42 -5.48 -0.89
N THR A 69 -1.09 -5.46 -0.96
CA THR A 69 -0.28 -4.24 -0.84
C THR A 69 -0.55 -3.29 -2.01
N LEU A 70 -0.66 -3.82 -3.23
CA LEU A 70 -1.00 -3.03 -4.42
C LEU A 70 -2.40 -2.42 -4.31
N LEU A 71 -3.41 -3.22 -3.94
CA LEU A 71 -4.79 -2.76 -3.78
C LEU A 71 -4.89 -1.73 -2.65
N ALA A 72 -4.22 -1.96 -1.52
CA ALA A 72 -4.24 -1.03 -0.39
C ALA A 72 -3.58 0.30 -0.79
N THR A 73 -2.50 0.25 -1.57
CA THR A 73 -1.83 1.45 -2.11
C THR A 73 -2.75 2.20 -3.06
N GLN A 74 -3.43 1.51 -3.98
CA GLN A 74 -4.38 2.13 -4.91
C GLN A 74 -5.54 2.82 -4.18
N GLU A 75 -6.16 2.14 -3.21
CA GLU A 75 -7.24 2.72 -2.40
C GLU A 75 -6.74 3.92 -1.58
N SER A 76 -5.52 3.86 -1.06
CA SER A 76 -4.91 4.98 -0.33
C SER A 76 -4.69 6.20 -1.20
N ILE A 77 -4.26 6.01 -2.45
CA ILE A 77 -4.13 7.10 -3.44
C ILE A 77 -5.49 7.76 -3.68
N HIS A 78 -6.56 6.97 -3.85
CA HIS A 78 -7.90 7.51 -4.03
C HIS A 78 -8.36 8.34 -2.83
N ARG A 79 -8.11 7.87 -1.61
CA ARG A 79 -8.44 8.60 -0.37
C ARG A 79 -7.63 9.89 -0.25
N VAL A 80 -6.32 9.88 -0.48
CA VAL A 80 -5.49 11.11 -0.45
C VAL A 80 -5.96 12.14 -1.48
N ILE A 81 -6.33 11.70 -2.69
CA ILE A 81 -6.88 12.60 -3.72
C ILE A 81 -8.22 13.21 -3.28
N GLN A 82 -9.04 12.43 -2.56
CA GLN A 82 -10.31 12.89 -2.01
C GLN A 82 -10.09 13.86 -0.84
N ASP A 83 -9.14 13.60 0.05
CA ASP A 83 -8.75 14.50 1.15
C ASP A 83 -8.34 15.88 0.59
N TYR A 84 -7.51 15.92 -0.47
CA TYR A 84 -7.15 17.18 -1.14
C TYR A 84 -8.33 17.90 -1.80
N LYS A 85 -9.39 17.17 -2.18
CA LYS A 85 -10.61 17.80 -2.69
C LYS A 85 -11.40 18.43 -1.56
N GLU A 86 -11.42 17.82 -0.38
CA GLU A 86 -12.12 18.30 0.82
C GLU A 86 -11.42 19.52 1.45
N GLU A 87 -10.08 19.57 1.40
CA GLU A 87 -9.28 20.73 1.82
C GLU A 87 -9.47 21.98 0.93
N GLY A 88 -10.12 21.83 -0.23
CA GLY A 88 -10.55 22.94 -1.08
C GLY A 88 -9.46 23.51 -1.99
N SER A 89 -9.58 24.81 -2.32
CA SER A 89 -8.82 25.43 -3.42
C SER A 89 -7.31 25.53 -3.16
N ALA A 90 -6.86 25.42 -1.91
CA ALA A 90 -5.43 25.49 -1.57
C ALA A 90 -4.65 24.27 -2.09
N MET A 91 -5.25 23.08 -2.01
CA MET A 91 -4.64 21.83 -2.46
C MET A 91 -4.99 21.47 -3.92
N GLU A 92 -5.81 22.27 -4.60
CA GLU A 92 -6.21 22.02 -5.99
C GLU A 92 -5.01 21.77 -6.92
N PRO A 93 -3.91 22.56 -6.88
CA PRO A 93 -2.75 22.31 -7.73
C PRO A 93 -2.03 20.99 -7.42
N THR A 94 -1.88 20.66 -6.13
CA THR A 94 -1.28 19.41 -5.65
C THR A 94 -2.11 18.22 -6.09
N ARG A 95 -3.44 18.31 -5.90
CA ARG A 95 -4.40 17.28 -6.31
C ARG A 95 -4.37 17.03 -7.80
N ASP A 96 -4.41 18.09 -8.61
CA ASP A 96 -4.48 17.97 -10.06
C ASP A 96 -3.17 17.38 -10.61
N TRP A 97 -2.02 17.81 -10.09
CA TRP A 97 -0.73 17.21 -10.41
C TRP A 97 -0.68 15.73 -10.00
N PHE A 98 -1.10 15.40 -8.78
CA PHE A 98 -1.02 14.04 -8.27
C PHE A 98 -1.96 13.10 -9.03
N LYS A 99 -3.17 13.57 -9.39
CA LYS A 99 -4.06 12.85 -10.29
C LYS A 99 -3.39 12.53 -11.63
N GLN A 100 -2.78 13.53 -12.26
CA GLN A 100 -2.08 13.33 -13.54
C GLN A 100 -0.92 12.35 -13.39
N PHE A 101 -0.14 12.49 -12.31
CA PHE A 101 0.95 11.56 -11.99
C PHE A 101 0.44 10.12 -11.87
N TYR A 102 -0.63 9.91 -11.11
CA TYR A 102 -1.25 8.60 -10.90
C TYR A 102 -1.83 8.02 -12.19
N PHE A 103 -2.67 8.76 -12.91
CA PHE A 103 -3.32 8.26 -14.13
C PHE A 103 -2.33 7.89 -15.24
N ALA A 104 -1.22 8.63 -15.36
CA ALA A 104 -0.15 8.30 -16.31
C ALA A 104 0.55 6.96 -16.02
N ARG A 105 0.37 6.41 -14.81
CA ARG A 105 1.03 5.19 -14.31
C ARG A 105 0.07 4.06 -14.02
N LEU A 106 -1.22 4.28 -14.25
CA LEU A 106 -2.27 3.31 -13.92
C LEU A 106 -2.05 2.01 -14.70
N GLU A 107 -1.84 2.10 -16.01
CA GLU A 107 -1.60 0.94 -16.87
C GLU A 107 -0.27 0.22 -16.55
N SER A 108 0.78 0.96 -16.20
CA SER A 108 2.11 0.38 -15.98
C SER A 108 2.33 -0.20 -14.58
N HIS A 109 1.64 0.32 -13.57
CA HIS A 109 1.84 -0.07 -12.17
C HIS A 109 0.64 -0.79 -11.56
N PHE A 110 -0.59 -0.54 -12.02
CA PHE A 110 -1.80 -1.06 -11.39
C PHE A 110 -2.63 -1.98 -12.29
N ASP A 111 -2.26 -2.13 -13.57
CA ASP A 111 -2.94 -3.01 -14.54
C ASP A 111 -1.96 -4.04 -15.15
N GLY A 112 -2.50 -5.16 -15.64
CA GLY A 112 -1.76 -6.19 -16.38
C GLY A 112 -1.39 -7.48 -15.62
N LEU A 113 -0.79 -8.42 -16.36
CA LEU A 113 -0.32 -9.72 -15.84
C LEU A 113 0.95 -9.53 -14.99
N VAL A 114 0.86 -9.98 -13.73
CA VAL A 114 1.61 -9.52 -12.56
C VAL A 114 3.13 -9.76 -12.62
N LEU A 115 3.90 -8.70 -12.34
CA LEU A 115 5.23 -8.76 -11.72
C LEU A 115 5.06 -8.31 -10.25
N HIS A 116 5.80 -8.90 -9.32
CA HIS A 116 5.79 -8.48 -7.91
C HIS A 116 6.43 -7.09 -7.73
N GLY A 117 6.06 -6.38 -6.65
CA GLY A 117 6.71 -5.11 -6.27
C GLY A 117 6.18 -3.87 -6.99
N ARG A 118 5.01 -3.92 -7.60
CA ARG A 118 4.46 -2.77 -8.37
C ARG A 118 4.12 -1.56 -7.51
N ALA A 119 3.62 -1.79 -6.30
CA ALA A 119 3.38 -0.71 -5.35
C ALA A 119 4.68 0.01 -5.00
N ASP A 120 5.75 -0.77 -4.80
CA ASP A 120 7.07 -0.28 -4.46
C ASP A 120 7.68 0.52 -5.62
N ALA A 121 7.60 -0.01 -6.85
CA ALA A 121 8.02 0.70 -8.06
C ALA A 121 7.30 2.04 -8.26
N PHE A 122 6.01 2.11 -7.92
CA PHE A 122 5.25 3.37 -7.94
C PHE A 122 5.81 4.39 -6.92
N PHE A 123 6.13 3.94 -5.71
CA PHE A 123 6.73 4.80 -4.70
C PHE A 123 8.14 5.26 -5.11
N ASP A 124 8.97 4.38 -5.65
CA ASP A 124 10.31 4.70 -6.14
C ASP A 124 10.26 5.80 -7.20
N GLU A 125 9.31 5.73 -8.13
CA GLU A 125 9.12 6.76 -9.14
C GLU A 125 8.61 8.08 -8.52
N LEU A 126 7.66 8.00 -7.59
CA LEU A 126 7.10 9.17 -6.91
C LEU A 126 8.15 9.92 -6.10
N ILE A 127 8.98 9.23 -5.32
CA ILE A 127 9.98 9.84 -4.43
C ILE A 127 11.22 10.30 -5.20
N SER A 128 11.50 9.66 -6.35
CA SER A 128 12.55 10.11 -7.28
C SER A 128 12.15 11.36 -8.05
N THR A 129 10.86 11.71 -8.05
CA THR A 129 10.36 12.91 -8.74
C THR A 129 10.78 14.17 -7.96
N PRO A 130 11.47 15.13 -8.60
CA PRO A 130 11.86 16.37 -7.94
C PRO A 130 10.63 17.23 -7.58
N PRO A 131 10.73 18.11 -6.58
CA PRO A 131 9.66 19.05 -6.25
C PRO A 131 9.24 19.89 -7.45
N VAL A 132 7.93 20.01 -7.67
CA VAL A 132 7.36 20.71 -8.84
C VAL A 132 6.74 22.02 -8.41
N ASN A 133 7.09 23.10 -9.10
CA ASN A 133 6.43 24.39 -8.91
C ASN A 133 5.32 24.54 -9.95
N VAL A 134 4.07 24.61 -9.51
CA VAL A 134 2.90 24.82 -10.37
C VAL A 134 2.41 26.25 -10.20
N ARG A 135 2.25 26.95 -11.32
CA ARG A 135 1.74 28.32 -11.34
C ARG A 135 0.30 28.33 -11.84
N ARG A 136 -0.63 28.81 -11.02
CA ARG A 136 -2.06 28.97 -11.39
C ARG A 136 -2.57 30.30 -10.87
N ASN A 137 -3.22 31.10 -11.72
CA ASN A 137 -3.83 32.38 -11.33
C ASN A 137 -2.91 33.31 -10.51
N ARG A 138 -1.63 33.40 -10.87
CA ARG A 138 -0.57 34.17 -10.18
C ARG A 138 -0.10 33.62 -8.83
N LEU A 139 -0.70 32.54 -8.33
CA LEU A 139 -0.21 31.79 -7.18
C LEU A 139 0.82 30.75 -7.63
N LEU A 140 1.90 30.63 -6.87
CA LEU A 140 2.94 29.63 -7.04
C LEU A 140 2.76 28.59 -5.94
N SER A 141 2.38 27.37 -6.31
CA SER A 141 2.26 26.24 -5.39
C SER A 141 3.47 25.33 -5.57
N LYS A 142 4.13 25.01 -4.47
CA LYS A 142 5.20 24.02 -4.44
C LYS A 142 4.60 22.67 -4.10
N ILE A 143 4.80 21.70 -4.97
CA ILE A 143 4.38 20.32 -4.80
C ILE A 143 5.58 19.52 -4.35
N ASP A 144 5.39 18.75 -3.27
CA ASP A 144 6.41 17.90 -2.70
C ASP A 144 5.99 16.43 -2.83
N PRO A 145 6.50 15.70 -3.83
CA PRO A 145 6.19 14.29 -4.06
C PRO A 145 6.50 13.39 -2.86
N ILE A 146 7.53 13.73 -2.08
CA ILE A 146 7.90 12.99 -0.86
C ILE A 146 6.79 13.12 0.18
N ASN A 147 6.25 14.33 0.37
CA ASN A 147 5.15 14.54 1.31
C ASN A 147 3.87 13.82 0.87
N ILE A 148 3.62 13.72 -0.45
CA ILE A 148 2.51 12.92 -0.98
C ILE A 148 2.75 11.43 -0.68
N ALA A 149 3.95 10.91 -0.88
CA ALA A 149 4.29 9.52 -0.56
C ALA A 149 4.03 9.19 0.93
N LYS A 150 4.42 10.08 1.86
CA LYS A 150 4.14 9.93 3.29
C LYS A 150 2.65 9.82 3.58
N GLN A 151 1.85 10.67 2.95
CA GLN A 151 0.39 10.67 3.13
C GLN A 151 -0.24 9.38 2.60
N ILE A 152 0.20 8.87 1.44
CA ILE A 152 -0.27 7.58 0.91
C ILE A 152 0.07 6.45 1.89
N ILE A 153 1.30 6.39 2.40
CA ILE A 153 1.73 5.33 3.33
C ILE A 153 0.92 5.39 4.63
N SER A 154 0.70 6.59 5.18
CA SER A 154 -0.16 6.79 6.35
C SER A 154 -1.58 6.32 6.09
N LYS A 155 -2.17 6.75 4.96
CA LYS A 155 -3.53 6.39 4.57
C LYS A 155 -3.69 4.88 4.33
N ARG A 156 -2.62 4.21 3.88
CA ARG A 156 -2.59 2.76 3.71
C ARG A 156 -2.76 1.99 5.01
N GLY A 157 -2.21 2.51 6.11
CA GLY A 157 -2.50 1.96 7.45
C GLY A 157 -3.99 1.99 7.76
N GLU A 158 -4.64 3.14 7.56
CA GLU A 158 -6.09 3.30 7.78
C GLU A 158 -6.94 2.40 6.87
N VAL A 159 -6.54 2.22 5.61
CA VAL A 159 -7.22 1.32 4.66
C VAL A 159 -7.15 -0.12 5.15
N VAL A 160 -5.96 -0.59 5.52
CA VAL A 160 -5.75 -1.96 5.99
C VAL A 160 -6.49 -2.21 7.31
N ASP A 161 -6.53 -1.22 8.21
CA ASP A 161 -7.31 -1.30 9.45
C ASP A 161 -8.80 -1.50 9.16
N GLY A 162 -9.38 -0.70 8.26
CA GLY A 162 -10.77 -0.89 7.86
C GLY A 162 -11.03 -2.25 7.20
N TRP A 163 -10.07 -2.78 6.44
CA TRP A 163 -10.20 -4.12 5.85
C TRP A 163 -10.10 -5.23 6.90
N LEU A 164 -9.25 -5.08 7.92
CA LEU A 164 -9.16 -6.01 9.04
C LEU A 164 -10.49 -6.09 9.79
N GLU A 165 -11.09 -4.95 10.12
CA GLU A 165 -12.40 -4.88 10.78
C GLU A 165 -13.49 -5.63 9.98
N VAL A 166 -13.55 -5.41 8.67
CA VAL A 166 -14.51 -6.13 7.79
C VAL A 166 -14.21 -7.62 7.76
N VAL A 167 -12.94 -8.03 7.67
CA VAL A 167 -12.59 -9.46 7.62
C VAL A 167 -12.92 -10.17 8.93
N GLU A 168 -12.79 -9.48 10.07
CA GLU A 168 -13.18 -10.02 11.38
C GLU A 168 -14.69 -10.27 11.46
N SER A 169 -15.53 -9.45 10.81
CA SER A 169 -16.99 -9.64 10.79
C SER A 169 -17.47 -10.77 9.85
N ILE A 170 -16.70 -11.09 8.79
CA ILE A 170 -17.07 -12.11 7.78
C ILE A 170 -17.29 -13.50 8.38
N GLY A 171 -16.59 -13.84 9.48
CA GLY A 171 -16.74 -15.14 10.14
C GLY A 171 -18.17 -15.43 10.57
N GLU A 172 -18.88 -14.42 11.05
CA GLU A 172 -20.28 -14.50 11.47
C GLU A 172 -21.23 -14.57 10.28
N GLU A 173 -20.95 -13.81 9.21
CA GLU A 173 -21.76 -13.77 7.99
C GLU A 173 -21.70 -15.08 7.17
N HIS A 174 -20.58 -15.79 7.23
CA HIS A 174 -20.42 -17.08 6.55
C HIS A 174 -21.05 -18.25 7.32
N ALA A 175 -21.35 -18.10 8.60
CA ALA A 175 -21.92 -19.19 9.41
C ALA A 175 -23.29 -19.68 8.90
N PRO A 176 -24.25 -18.81 8.52
CA PRO A 176 -25.49 -19.23 7.86
C PRO A 176 -25.27 -19.98 6.54
N ILE A 177 -24.37 -19.50 5.68
CA ILE A 177 -24.08 -20.12 4.39
C ILE A 177 -23.49 -21.52 4.58
N ARG A 178 -22.53 -21.66 5.49
CA ARG A 178 -21.94 -22.97 5.84
C ARG A 178 -22.98 -23.91 6.43
N ARG A 179 -23.86 -23.40 7.29
CA ARG A 179 -24.97 -24.19 7.87
C ARG A 179 -25.91 -24.69 6.78
N SER A 180 -26.36 -23.83 5.86
CA SER A 180 -27.23 -24.24 4.75
C SER A 180 -26.55 -25.22 3.78
N LEU A 181 -25.23 -25.11 3.59
CA LEU A 181 -24.48 -26.08 2.80
C LEU A 181 -24.46 -27.46 3.48
N LEU A 182 -24.24 -27.48 4.80
CA LEU A 182 -24.22 -28.71 5.60
C LEU A 182 -25.61 -29.37 5.66
N GLU A 183 -26.67 -28.59 5.84
CA GLU A 183 -28.06 -29.07 5.81
C GLU A 183 -28.35 -29.79 4.48
N LYS A 184 -28.00 -29.17 3.35
CA LYS A 184 -28.14 -29.77 2.02
C LYS A 184 -27.32 -31.05 1.85
N GLN A 185 -26.10 -31.11 2.37
CA GLN A 185 -25.25 -32.32 2.31
C GLN A 185 -25.78 -33.45 3.18
N MET A 186 -26.48 -33.11 4.27
CA MET A 186 -27.12 -34.07 5.18
C MET A 186 -28.51 -34.52 4.71
N GLY A 187 -29.02 -33.96 3.60
CA GLY A 187 -30.34 -34.29 3.05
C GLY A 187 -31.51 -33.71 3.85
N LEU A 188 -31.27 -32.62 4.59
CA LEU A 188 -32.27 -31.83 5.31
C LEU A 188 -32.78 -30.66 4.48
#